data_AF-A0A381ZF78-F1
#
_entry.id   AF-A0A381ZF78-F1
#
_cell.length_a   1.000
_cell.length_b   1.000
_cell.length_c   1.000
_cell.angle_alpha   90.00
_cell.angle_beta   90.00
_cell.angle_gamma   90.00
#
_symmetry.space_group_name_H-M   'P 1'
#
loop_
_entity.id
_entity.type
_entity.pdbx_description
1 polymer ?
#
loop_
_entity_poly.entity_id
_entity_poly.type
_entity_poly.pdbx_seq_one_letter_code
_entity_poly.pdbx_strand_id
1 'polypeptide(L)'
;MKKLNYSLIFLSYFLLSACSSDDGSTEKKPSQAISPGDRLNQPNMTLPYGKNLDVCTCNKKAQEIIDKVISIRSNFDSISDLKLDKGTVKKVRSEAEKYQSLIAECFKANAVNMFEESDCNDLKTLEEKKDLLFSMGIQIEQGANIRL
;
A
#
# COMPACT_ATOMS: atom_id res chain seq x y z
N MET A 1 17.47 -47.75 33.05
CA MET A 1 17.69 -48.09 31.62
C MET A 1 16.49 -47.57 30.83
N LYS A 2 16.68 -46.48 30.05
CA LYS A 2 15.64 -45.88 29.21
C LYS A 2 15.58 -46.64 27.88
N LYS A 3 14.41 -47.14 27.49
CA LYS A 3 14.17 -47.59 26.12
C LYS A 3 13.39 -46.49 25.40
N LEU A 4 14.04 -45.85 24.41
CA LEU A 4 13.38 -45.10 23.37
C LEU A 4 12.64 -46.10 22.47
N ASN A 5 11.36 -45.84 22.18
CA ASN A 5 10.68 -46.40 21.02
C ASN A 5 10.19 -45.24 20.16
N TYR A 6 10.90 -45.03 19.06
CA TYR A 6 10.49 -44.19 17.94
C TYR A 6 9.41 -44.96 17.17
N SER A 7 8.16 -44.49 17.22
CA SER A 7 7.13 -44.95 16.31
C SER A 7 6.89 -43.84 15.28
N LEU A 8 7.48 -44.03 14.11
CA LEU A 8 7.12 -43.35 12.87
C LEU A 8 5.69 -43.77 12.50
N ILE A 9 4.74 -42.84 12.54
CA ILE A 9 3.48 -42.99 11.79
C ILE A 9 3.33 -41.78 10.88
N PHE A 10 3.49 -42.09 9.60
CA PHE A 10 3.28 -41.23 8.46
C PHE A 10 1.79 -40.86 8.30
N LEU A 11 1.58 -39.58 7.99
CA LEU A 11 0.67 -39.03 6.98
C LEU A 11 -0.86 -39.27 7.03
N SER A 12 -1.55 -38.19 6.67
CA SER A 12 -2.95 -38.07 6.23
C SER A 12 -3.99 -38.18 7.36
N TYR A 13 -4.88 -37.23 7.58
CA TYR A 13 -5.66 -36.47 6.60
C TYR A 13 -5.78 -35.00 7.03
N PHE A 14 -5.47 -34.09 6.10
CA PHE A 14 -6.06 -32.76 6.08
C PHE A 14 -7.58 -32.94 6.09
N LEU A 15 -8.20 -32.68 7.24
CA LEU A 15 -9.64 -32.50 7.31
C LEU A 15 -9.95 -31.23 6.51
N LEU A 16 -10.44 -31.45 5.30
CA LEU A 16 -11.09 -30.45 4.46
C LEU A 16 -12.17 -29.79 5.32
N SER A 17 -11.92 -28.55 5.74
CA SER A 17 -12.96 -27.63 6.17
C SER A 17 -13.86 -27.37 4.97
N ALA A 18 -14.89 -28.20 4.83
CA ALA A 18 -16.01 -27.95 3.94
C ALA A 18 -16.71 -26.67 4.44
N CYS A 19 -16.51 -25.57 3.71
CA CYS A 19 -17.43 -24.44 3.78
C CYS A 19 -18.80 -24.93 3.29
N SER A 20 -19.69 -25.20 4.23
CA SER A 20 -21.12 -25.32 3.97
C SER A 20 -21.65 -23.91 3.68
N SER A 21 -21.84 -23.60 2.40
CA SER A 21 -22.61 -22.43 1.98
C SER A 21 -24.08 -22.86 1.91
N ASP A 22 -24.90 -22.32 2.80
CA ASP A 22 -26.36 -22.36 2.70
C ASP A 22 -26.78 -21.66 1.39
N ASP A 23 -27.35 -22.43 0.46
CA ASP A 23 -27.94 -21.92 -0.78
C ASP A 23 -29.29 -21.27 -0.47
N GLY A 24 -29.23 -20.02 -0.01
CA GLY A 24 -30.36 -19.09 -0.02
C GLY A 24 -30.51 -18.50 -1.41
N SER A 25 -31.48 -19.00 -2.18
CA SER A 25 -31.87 -18.53 -3.51
C SER A 25 -32.00 -17.00 -3.60
N THR A 26 -31.05 -16.36 -4.27
CA THR A 26 -31.26 -15.08 -4.96
C THR A 26 -30.51 -15.16 -6.28
N GLU A 27 -31.26 -15.12 -7.40
CA GLU A 27 -30.70 -15.09 -8.74
C GLU A 27 -29.70 -13.94 -8.87
N LYS A 28 -28.40 -14.25 -8.82
CA LYS A 28 -27.36 -13.31 -9.23
C LYS A 28 -27.32 -13.28 -10.74
N LYS A 29 -27.87 -12.21 -11.32
CA LYS A 29 -27.68 -11.83 -12.72
C LYS A 29 -26.18 -11.98 -13.08
N PRO A 30 -25.82 -12.63 -14.20
CA PRO A 30 -24.42 -12.91 -14.51
C PRO A 30 -23.65 -11.59 -14.56
N SER A 31 -22.69 -11.43 -13.65
CA SER A 31 -21.74 -10.33 -13.70
C SER A 31 -20.93 -10.52 -14.97
N GLN A 32 -21.11 -9.60 -15.93
CA GLN A 32 -20.26 -9.54 -17.10
C GLN A 32 -18.82 -9.40 -16.63
N ALA A 33 -17.95 -10.32 -17.07
CA ALA A 33 -16.53 -10.22 -16.83
C ALA A 33 -16.04 -8.90 -17.43
N ILE A 34 -15.57 -7.99 -16.59
CA ILE A 34 -14.96 -6.73 -17.01
C ILE A 34 -13.71 -7.11 -17.81
N SER A 35 -13.71 -6.81 -19.10
CA SER A 35 -12.52 -7.00 -19.92
C SER A 35 -11.45 -6.01 -19.46
N PRO A 36 -10.15 -6.37 -19.48
CA PRO A 36 -9.07 -5.42 -19.16
C PRO A 36 -9.18 -4.09 -19.93
N GLY A 37 -9.79 -4.10 -21.12
CA GLY A 37 -10.04 -2.90 -21.94
C GLY A 37 -11.09 -1.93 -21.38
N ASP A 38 -12.00 -2.39 -20.52
CA ASP A 38 -13.10 -1.55 -20.00
C ASP A 38 -12.61 -0.56 -18.93
N ARG A 39 -11.50 -0.86 -18.24
CA ARG A 39 -10.88 0.03 -17.25
C ARG A 39 -10.09 1.20 -17.85
N LEU A 40 -9.67 1.07 -19.12
CA LEU A 40 -8.89 2.09 -19.82
C LEU A 40 -9.74 3.25 -20.35
N ASN A 41 -11.06 3.09 -20.42
CA ASN A 41 -12.00 4.04 -21.02
C ASN A 41 -12.69 4.99 -20.02
N GLN A 42 -12.26 5.04 -18.75
CA GLN A 42 -12.83 5.99 -17.80
C GLN A 42 -12.37 7.43 -18.11
N PRO A 43 -13.29 8.42 -18.16
CA PRO A 43 -12.99 9.77 -18.59
C PRO A 43 -11.95 10.44 -17.72
N ASN A 44 -11.13 11.26 -18.39
CA ASN A 44 -9.98 12.00 -17.88
C ASN A 44 -10.24 12.63 -16.51
N MET A 45 -9.77 11.97 -15.46
CA MET A 45 -9.62 12.58 -14.14
C MET A 45 -8.60 13.72 -14.28
N THR A 46 -9.03 14.95 -14.02
CA THR A 46 -8.13 16.10 -13.97
C THR A 46 -7.08 15.81 -12.89
N LEU A 47 -5.83 15.63 -13.32
CA LEU A 47 -4.71 15.29 -12.44
C LEU A 47 -4.42 16.47 -11.51
N PRO A 48 -4.41 16.31 -10.18
CA PRO A 48 -4.00 17.35 -9.24
C PRO A 48 -2.54 17.82 -9.44
N TYR A 49 -1.70 17.07 -10.17
CA TYR A 49 -0.27 17.36 -10.30
C TYR A 49 0.20 17.99 -11.64
N GLY A 50 -0.71 18.42 -12.53
CA GLY A 50 -0.35 19.10 -13.79
C GLY A 50 0.33 18.17 -14.82
N LYS A 51 0.88 18.74 -15.90
CA LYS A 51 1.37 17.99 -17.08
C LYS A 51 2.77 17.38 -16.94
N ASN A 52 3.52 17.63 -15.86
CA ASN A 52 4.90 17.16 -15.74
C ASN A 52 5.06 16.16 -14.60
N LEU A 53 4.84 14.89 -14.93
CA LEU A 53 5.02 13.73 -14.05
C LEU A 53 6.00 12.76 -14.72
N ASP A 54 7.17 13.25 -15.15
CA ASP A 54 8.26 12.33 -15.50
C ASP A 54 8.75 11.55 -14.27
N VAL A 55 9.52 10.49 -14.50
CA VAL A 55 10.01 9.60 -13.44
C VAL A 55 10.77 10.37 -12.35
N CYS A 56 11.61 11.35 -12.72
CA CYS A 56 12.37 12.17 -11.78
C CYS A 56 11.45 12.97 -10.85
N THR A 57 10.46 13.63 -11.44
CA THR A 57 9.50 14.47 -10.73
C THR A 57 8.63 13.63 -9.80
N CYS A 58 8.25 12.44 -10.25
CA CYS A 58 7.52 11.46 -9.46
C CYS A 58 8.30 11.00 -8.23
N ASN A 59 9.55 10.57 -8.43
CA ASN A 59 10.41 10.14 -7.33
C ASN A 59 10.63 11.27 -6.33
N LYS A 60 11.02 12.47 -6.81
CA LYS A 60 11.22 13.65 -5.97
C LYS A 60 9.99 13.99 -5.13
N LYS A 61 8.82 14.08 -5.76
CA LYS A 61 7.56 14.39 -5.04
C LYS A 61 7.19 13.29 -4.04
N ALA A 62 7.41 12.02 -4.37
CA ALA A 62 7.15 10.91 -3.47
C ALA A 62 8.03 11.00 -2.21
N GLN A 63 9.32 11.26 -2.39
CA GLN A 63 10.25 11.50 -1.29
C GLN A 63 9.86 12.71 -0.45
N GLU A 64 9.47 13.84 -1.07
CA GLU A 64 9.05 15.05 -0.34
C GLU A 64 7.81 14.80 0.55
N ILE A 65 6.86 13.98 0.09
CA ILE A 65 5.69 13.62 0.91
C ILE A 65 6.14 12.75 2.10
N ILE A 66 7.00 11.76 1.86
CA ILE A 66 7.52 10.90 2.94
C ILE A 66 8.31 11.73 3.96
N ASP A 67 9.17 12.64 3.52
CA ASP A 67 9.97 13.51 4.41
C ASP A 67 9.07 14.39 5.30
N LYS A 68 7.96 14.90 4.76
CA LYS A 68 6.95 15.63 5.55
C LYS A 68 6.34 14.75 6.62
N VAL A 69 5.96 13.52 6.28
CA VAL A 69 5.36 12.59 7.25
C VAL A 69 6.37 12.18 8.32
N ILE A 70 7.63 11.93 7.95
CA ILE A 70 8.74 11.68 8.88
C ILE A 70 8.87 12.87 9.84
N SER A 71 8.96 14.09 9.30
CA SER A 71 9.08 15.31 10.10
C SER A 71 7.91 15.48 11.08
N ILE A 72 6.67 15.23 10.63
CA ILE A 72 5.49 15.26 11.51
C ILE A 72 5.63 14.22 12.64
N ARG A 73 5.94 12.96 12.28
CA ARG A 73 6.03 11.85 13.22
C ARG A 73 7.14 12.03 14.24
N SER A 74 8.24 12.68 13.87
CA SER A 74 9.37 12.98 14.76
C SER A 74 9.05 13.97 15.88
N ASN A 75 7.92 14.67 15.84
CA ASN A 75 7.47 15.56 16.94
C ASN A 75 6.78 14.81 18.09
N PHE A 76 6.69 13.48 18.03
CA PHE A 76 6.02 12.65 19.02
C PHE A 76 6.98 11.56 19.50
N ASP A 77 7.01 11.30 20.81
CA ASP A 77 7.88 10.27 21.39
C ASP A 77 7.47 8.87 20.90
N SER A 78 6.17 8.60 20.83
CA SER A 78 5.63 7.32 20.38
C SER A 78 4.53 7.48 19.33
N ILE A 79 4.23 6.38 18.62
CA ILE A 79 3.07 6.33 17.73
C ILE A 79 1.77 6.50 18.51
N SER A 80 1.73 6.03 19.76
CA SER A 80 0.57 6.19 20.65
C SER A 80 0.30 7.66 20.95
N ASP A 81 1.33 8.48 21.17
CA ASP A 81 1.17 9.92 21.42
C ASP A 81 0.62 10.64 20.18
N LEU A 82 1.12 10.29 19.00
CA LEU A 82 0.60 10.81 17.75
C LEU A 82 -0.89 10.50 17.58
N LYS A 83 -1.33 9.29 17.95
CA LYS A 83 -2.74 8.87 17.84
C LYS A 83 -3.70 9.67 18.72
N LEU A 84 -3.20 10.26 19.80
CA LEU A 84 -3.98 11.13 20.68
C LEU A 84 -4.22 12.50 20.05
N ASP A 85 -3.31 12.99 19.20
CA ASP A 85 -3.49 14.23 18.44
C ASP A 85 -4.28 13.99 17.15
N LYS A 86 -5.61 14.09 17.27
CA LYS A 86 -6.54 13.94 16.13
C LYS A 86 -6.27 14.92 14.98
N GLY A 87 -5.72 16.10 15.26
CA GLY A 87 -5.39 17.09 14.24
C GLY A 87 -4.21 16.62 13.40
N THR A 88 -3.17 16.14 14.06
CA THR A 88 -1.99 15.59 13.40
C THR A 88 -2.27 14.25 12.70
N VAL A 89 -3.09 13.37 13.29
CA VAL A 89 -3.56 12.15 12.61
C VAL A 89 -4.22 12.45 11.26
N LYS A 90 -5.08 13.47 11.21
CA LYS A 90 -5.72 13.91 9.95
C LYS A 90 -4.69 14.40 8.94
N LYS A 91 -3.67 15.15 9.37
CA LYS A 91 -2.58 15.61 8.50
C LYS A 91 -1.80 14.44 7.92
N VAL A 92 -1.40 13.47 8.75
CA VAL A 92 -0.67 12.28 8.28
C VAL A 92 -1.50 11.47 7.28
N ARG A 93 -2.80 11.25 7.55
CA ARG A 93 -3.71 10.58 6.60
C ARG A 93 -3.81 11.34 5.28
N SER A 94 -3.89 12.67 5.33
CA SER A 94 -3.94 13.50 4.11
C SER A 94 -2.66 13.40 3.30
N GLU A 95 -1.48 13.40 3.93
CA GLU A 95 -0.21 13.20 3.22
C GLU A 95 -0.09 11.80 2.62
N ALA A 96 -0.54 10.75 3.32
CA ALA A 96 -0.55 9.40 2.77
C ALA A 96 -1.52 9.24 1.58
N GLU A 97 -2.69 9.89 1.64
CA GLU A 97 -3.62 9.92 0.50
C GLU A 97 -3.02 10.63 -0.72
N LYS A 98 -2.29 11.75 -0.50
CA LYS A 98 -1.52 12.42 -1.55
C LYS A 98 -0.43 11.51 -2.13
N TYR A 99 0.28 10.78 -1.28
CA TYR A 99 1.29 9.81 -1.72
C TYR A 99 0.67 8.75 -2.65
N GLN A 100 -0.43 8.10 -2.23
CA GLN A 100 -1.11 7.11 -3.08
C GLN A 100 -1.58 7.70 -4.41
N SER A 101 -2.17 8.90 -4.38
CA SER A 101 -2.67 9.58 -5.57
C SER A 101 -1.51 9.88 -6.53
N LEU A 102 -0.40 10.41 -6.01
CA LEU A 102 0.81 10.67 -6.77
C LEU A 102 1.35 9.38 -7.42
N ILE A 103 1.51 8.31 -6.66
CA ILE A 103 2.04 7.04 -7.19
C ILE A 103 1.12 6.49 -8.31
N ALA A 104 -0.20 6.57 -8.15
CA ALA A 104 -1.15 6.14 -9.17
C ALA A 104 -1.03 6.98 -10.46
N GLU A 105 -0.93 8.30 -10.34
CA GLU A 105 -0.78 9.21 -11.49
C GLU A 105 0.57 9.04 -12.18
N CYS A 106 1.64 8.91 -11.39
CA CYS A 106 2.98 8.63 -11.89
C CYS A 106 3.03 7.31 -12.66
N PHE A 107 2.36 6.26 -12.15
CA PHE A 107 2.31 4.97 -12.82
C PHE A 107 1.54 5.06 -14.13
N LYS A 108 0.44 5.83 -14.16
CA LYS A 108 -0.30 6.10 -15.40
C LYS A 108 0.55 6.84 -16.44
N ALA A 109 1.46 7.72 -16.01
CA ALA A 109 2.28 8.53 -16.90
C ALA A 109 3.55 7.82 -17.40
N ASN A 110 4.17 6.97 -16.58
CA ASN A 110 5.50 6.40 -16.85
C ASN A 110 5.52 4.86 -16.93
N ALA A 111 4.45 4.19 -16.50
CA ALA A 111 4.34 2.75 -16.42
C ALA A 111 5.56 2.11 -15.72
N VAL A 112 6.20 1.13 -16.36
CA VAL A 112 7.30 0.34 -15.79
C VAL A 112 8.55 1.16 -15.50
N ASN A 113 8.75 2.29 -16.19
CA ASN A 113 9.95 3.13 -16.03
C ASN A 113 10.06 3.73 -14.62
N MET A 114 8.97 3.77 -13.86
CA MET A 114 9.01 4.14 -12.44
C MET A 114 9.81 3.19 -11.57
N PHE A 115 9.98 1.94 -11.99
CA PHE A 115 10.67 0.90 -11.24
C PHE A 115 12.10 0.69 -11.73
N GLU A 116 12.59 1.56 -12.63
CA GLU A 116 13.94 1.52 -13.17
C GLU A 116 14.78 2.63 -12.52
N GLU A 117 15.87 2.25 -11.85
CA GLU A 117 16.80 3.22 -11.27
C GLU A 117 17.43 4.10 -12.36
N SER A 118 17.65 5.36 -12.02
CA SER A 118 18.38 6.32 -12.85
C SER A 118 18.96 7.43 -11.95
N ASP A 119 19.75 8.32 -12.52
CA ASP A 119 20.37 9.46 -11.81
C ASP A 119 19.37 10.30 -10.99
N CYS A 120 18.09 10.33 -11.40
CA CYS A 120 17.04 11.07 -10.72
C CYS A 120 15.93 10.19 -10.10
N ASN A 121 15.82 8.92 -10.51
CA ASN A 121 14.86 7.97 -9.96
C ASN A 121 15.55 7.11 -8.89
N ASP A 122 15.86 7.73 -7.76
CA ASP A 122 16.51 7.07 -6.65
C ASP A 122 15.50 6.20 -5.89
N LEU A 123 15.36 4.95 -6.32
CA LEU A 123 14.43 3.99 -5.72
C LEU A 123 14.93 3.47 -4.39
N LYS A 124 16.26 3.38 -4.22
CA LYS A 124 16.87 2.95 -2.97
C LYS A 124 16.58 3.94 -1.85
N THR A 125 16.83 5.23 -2.06
CA THR A 125 16.53 6.25 -1.05
C THR A 125 15.02 6.32 -0.77
N LEU A 126 14.19 6.17 -1.80
CA LEU A 126 12.74 6.12 -1.61
C LEU A 126 12.33 4.94 -0.71
N GLU A 127 12.90 3.75 -0.92
CA GLU A 127 12.61 2.57 -0.11
C GLU A 127 13.13 2.72 1.33
N GLU A 128 14.36 3.20 1.52
CA GLU A 128 14.93 3.45 2.85
C GLU A 128 14.07 4.41 3.68
N LYS A 129 13.50 5.43 3.04
CA LYS A 129 12.57 6.37 3.68
C LYS A 129 11.22 5.73 4.02
N LYS A 130 10.70 4.85 3.17
CA LYS A 130 9.48 4.08 3.47
C LYS A 130 9.69 3.13 4.64
N ASP A 131 10.83 2.44 4.66
CA ASP A 131 11.23 1.55 5.77
C ASP A 131 11.37 2.32 7.08
N LEU A 132 11.94 3.52 7.03
CA LEU A 132 11.99 4.41 8.18
C LEU A 132 10.58 4.75 8.68
N LEU A 133 9.66 5.20 7.81
CA LEU A 133 8.28 5.45 8.21
C LEU A 133 7.59 4.23 8.80
N PHE A 134 7.80 3.06 8.18
CA PHE A 134 7.28 1.79 8.68
C PHE A 134 7.77 1.51 10.10
N SER A 135 9.06 1.69 10.35
CA SER A 135 9.66 1.52 11.69
C SER A 135 9.09 2.52 12.72
N MET A 136 8.66 3.70 12.26
CA MET A 136 8.00 4.71 13.10
C MET A 136 6.50 4.43 13.32
N GLY A 137 5.96 3.34 12.74
CA GLY A 137 4.58 2.90 12.87
C GLY A 137 3.61 3.45 11.81
N ILE A 138 4.13 3.97 10.70
CA ILE A 138 3.32 4.57 9.61
C ILE A 138 3.56 3.80 8.31
N GLN A 139 2.48 3.24 7.73
CA GLN A 139 2.51 2.57 6.44
C GLN A 139 1.88 3.50 5.39
N ILE A 140 2.70 4.34 4.76
CA ILE A 140 2.21 5.44 3.91
C ILE A 140 1.43 4.92 2.68
N GLU A 141 1.72 3.69 2.24
CA GLU A 141 1.07 2.99 1.14
C GLU A 141 -0.37 2.59 1.47
N GLN A 142 -0.82 2.71 2.73
CA GLN A 142 -2.22 2.50 3.11
C GLN A 142 -3.12 3.72 2.83
N GLY A 143 -2.55 4.86 2.41
CA GLY A 143 -3.32 6.05 2.04
C GLY A 143 -4.13 6.61 3.21
N ALA A 144 -5.38 7.03 2.99
CA ALA A 144 -6.23 7.51 4.07
C ALA A 144 -6.53 6.44 5.15
N ASN A 145 -6.32 5.16 4.85
CA ASN A 145 -6.66 4.02 5.71
C ASN A 145 -5.55 3.62 6.69
N ILE A 146 -4.46 4.41 6.81
CA ILE A 146 -3.39 4.09 7.77
C ILE A 146 -3.96 3.91 9.18
N ARG A 147 -3.42 2.90 9.87
CA ARG A 147 -3.79 2.52 11.24
C ARG A 147 -3.18 3.46 12.28
N LEU A 148 -3.63 4.72 12.24
CA LEU A 148 -3.39 5.75 13.25
C LEU A 148 -4.59 5.84 14.18
#